data_AF-A0A357R1Y9-F1
#
_entry.id   AF-A0A357R1Y9-F1
#
_cell.length_a   1.000
_cell.length_b   1.000
_cell.length_c   1.000
_cell.angle_alpha   90.00
_cell.angle_beta   90.00
_cell.angle_gamma   90.00
#
_symmetry.space_group_name_H-M   'P 1'
#
loop_
_entity.id
_entity.type
_entity.pdbx_description
1 polymer ?
#
loop_
_entity_poly.entity_id
_entity_poly.type
_entity_poly.pdbx_seq_one_letter_code
_entity_poly.pdbx_strand_id
1 'polypeptide(L)'
;DRILEFMTKKAYKPLTREELIAAFEIRGPGEKEFNQLLAAMEAKGLIIRTRWGGYGVPQRMNLVVGRIQGNAKGFAFVIPDFDEQEDVYIAPADTNGAMHNDRVVVRLLGKNKGA
;
A
#
# COMPACT_ATOMS: atom_id res chain seq x y z
N ASP A 1 12.33 -1.52 11.20
CA ASP A 1 12.06 -0.07 11.00
C ASP A 1 12.91 0.61 9.93
N ARG A 2 14.22 0.32 9.78
CA ARG A 2 15.13 0.99 8.82
C ARG A 2 14.66 1.05 7.35
N ILE A 3 13.99 0.01 6.85
CA ILE A 3 13.49 -0.02 5.46
C ILE A 3 12.26 0.89 5.25
N LEU A 4 11.33 0.94 6.21
CA LEU A 4 10.18 1.85 6.13
C LEU A 4 10.64 3.30 6.20
N GLU A 5 11.59 3.60 7.09
CA GLU A 5 12.18 4.93 7.18
C GLU A 5 12.84 5.33 5.86
N PHE A 6 13.60 4.42 5.24
CA PHE A 6 14.20 4.63 3.92
C PHE A 6 13.15 4.95 2.84
N MET A 7 12.06 4.19 2.78
CA MET A 7 10.96 4.39 1.83
C MET A 7 10.09 5.62 2.15
N THR A 8 10.14 6.11 3.37
CA THR A 8 9.42 7.30 3.86
C THR A 8 10.24 8.59 3.67
N LYS A 9 11.38 8.56 2.96
CA LYS A 9 12.10 9.81 2.61
C LYS A 9 11.42 10.52 1.45
N LYS A 10 11.40 11.87 1.47
CA LYS A 10 10.66 12.71 0.48
C LYS A 10 11.11 12.49 -0.97
N ALA A 11 12.38 12.13 -1.17
CA ALA A 11 12.96 11.86 -2.48
C ALA A 11 12.97 10.37 -2.85
N TYR A 12 12.32 9.51 -2.05
CA TYR A 12 12.31 8.08 -2.33
C TYR A 12 11.51 7.79 -3.61
N LYS A 13 12.12 7.07 -4.53
CA LYS A 13 11.46 6.46 -5.69
C LYS A 13 11.28 4.97 -5.40
N PRO A 14 10.12 4.36 -5.67
CA PRO A 14 9.92 2.93 -5.47
C PRO A 14 11.02 2.12 -6.16
N LEU A 15 11.79 1.38 -5.37
CA LEU A 15 12.91 0.57 -5.85
C LEU A 15 12.48 -0.89 -5.99
N THR A 16 13.02 -1.58 -7.00
CA THR A 16 12.85 -3.02 -7.16
C THR A 16 13.53 -3.77 -6.01
N ARG A 17 13.23 -5.07 -5.90
CA ARG A 17 13.91 -5.94 -4.94
C ARG A 17 15.42 -5.91 -5.14
N GLU A 18 15.89 -6.00 -6.38
CA GLU A 18 17.31 -6.04 -6.72
C GLU A 18 18.00 -4.72 -6.34
N GLU A 19 17.34 -3.58 -6.58
CA GLU A 19 17.83 -2.26 -6.19
C GLU A 19 17.85 -2.09 -4.67
N LEU A 20 16.87 -2.63 -3.95
CA LEU A 20 16.86 -2.62 -2.48
C LEU A 20 17.99 -3.49 -1.91
N ILE A 21 18.20 -4.70 -2.44
CA ILE A 21 19.32 -5.57 -2.04
C ILE A 21 20.65 -4.85 -2.21
N ALA A 22 20.84 -4.18 -3.36
CA ALA A 22 22.04 -3.38 -3.62
C ALA A 22 22.16 -2.19 -2.65
N ALA A 23 21.08 -1.43 -2.42
CA ALA A 23 21.07 -0.26 -1.55
C ALA A 23 21.32 -0.59 -0.06
N PHE A 24 20.91 -1.78 0.38
CA PHE A 24 21.15 -2.28 1.73
C PHE A 24 22.38 -3.20 1.84
N GLU A 25 23.13 -3.36 0.75
CA GLU A 25 24.34 -4.20 0.65
C GLU A 25 24.14 -5.63 1.16
N ILE A 26 22.96 -6.20 0.89
CA ILE A 26 22.59 -7.54 1.34
C ILE A 26 23.28 -8.58 0.47
N ARG A 27 23.90 -9.60 1.10
CA ARG A 27 24.66 -10.63 0.40
C ARG A 27 24.36 -12.02 0.95
N GLY A 28 24.41 -13.03 0.08
CA GLY A 28 24.38 -14.44 0.46
C GLY A 28 23.07 -14.81 1.17
N PRO A 29 23.13 -15.49 2.34
CA PRO A 29 21.94 -15.92 3.07
C PRO A 29 20.95 -14.80 3.41
N GLY A 30 21.44 -13.56 3.57
CA GLY A 30 20.62 -12.40 3.90
C GLY A 30 19.59 -12.03 2.83
N GLU A 31 19.80 -12.41 1.56
CA GLU A 31 18.82 -12.14 0.50
C GLU A 31 17.51 -12.90 0.71
N LYS A 32 17.60 -14.14 1.18
CA LYS A 32 16.41 -14.96 1.47
C LYS A 32 15.60 -14.36 2.62
N GLU A 33 16.28 -13.95 3.68
CA GLU A 33 15.66 -13.28 4.84
C GLU A 33 15.03 -11.94 4.41
N PHE A 34 15.71 -11.18 3.56
CA PHE A 34 15.19 -9.93 3.03
C PHE A 34 13.93 -10.14 2.19
N ASN A 35 13.89 -11.19 1.38
CA ASN A 35 12.70 -11.55 0.60
C ASN A 35 11.51 -11.90 1.50
N GLN A 36 11.76 -12.66 2.56
CA GLN A 36 10.73 -12.99 3.55
C GLN A 36 10.25 -11.73 4.29
N LEU A 37 11.16 -10.82 4.60
CA LEU A 37 10.82 -9.53 5.21
C LEU A 37 9.94 -8.70 4.28
N LEU A 38 10.31 -8.53 3.00
CA LEU A 38 9.50 -7.81 2.02
C LEU A 38 8.10 -8.44 1.88
N ALA A 39 8.03 -9.76 1.77
CA ALA A 39 6.76 -10.48 1.68
C ALA A 39 5.89 -10.28 2.95
N ALA A 40 6.50 -10.33 4.14
CA ALA A 40 5.79 -10.09 5.39
C ALA A 40 5.29 -8.64 5.51
N MET A 41 6.07 -7.68 5.02
CA MET A 41 5.68 -6.26 5.01
C MET A 41 4.55 -5.99 4.01
N GLU A 42 4.61 -6.59 2.83
CA GLU A 42 3.55 -6.52 1.81
C GLU A 42 2.26 -7.19 2.32
N ALA A 43 2.37 -8.37 2.93
CA ALA A 43 1.26 -9.06 3.57
C ALA A 43 0.69 -8.27 4.77
N LYS A 44 1.43 -7.33 5.35
CA LYS A 44 0.93 -6.40 6.37
C LYS A 44 0.43 -5.08 5.79
N GLY A 45 0.54 -4.84 4.49
CA GLY A 45 0.13 -3.57 3.85
C GLY A 45 1.03 -2.39 4.20
N LEU A 46 2.20 -2.64 4.81
CA LEU A 46 3.19 -1.61 5.16
C LEU A 46 3.90 -1.07 3.92
N ILE A 47 4.08 -1.94 2.94
CA ILE A 47 4.59 -1.61 1.61
C ILE A 47 3.67 -2.25 0.58
N ILE A 48 3.65 -1.68 -0.61
CA ILE A 48 2.99 -2.25 -1.77
C ILE A 48 3.99 -2.43 -2.91
N ARG A 49 3.80 -3.51 -3.67
CA ARG A 49 4.49 -3.70 -4.93
C ARG A 49 3.72 -3.01 -6.05
N THR A 50 4.40 -2.09 -6.72
CA THR A 50 3.85 -1.40 -7.89
C THR A 50 3.82 -2.32 -9.12
N ARG A 51 3.07 -1.94 -10.16
CA ARG A 51 3.00 -2.69 -11.43
C ARG A 51 4.35 -2.91 -12.12
N TRP A 52 5.33 -2.04 -11.85
CA TRP A 52 6.69 -2.15 -12.40
C TRP A 52 7.64 -2.93 -11.50
N GLY A 53 7.14 -3.51 -10.41
CA GLY A 53 7.90 -4.35 -9.50
C GLY A 53 8.64 -3.61 -8.39
N GLY A 54 8.59 -2.27 -8.36
CA GLY A 54 9.16 -1.46 -7.27
C GLY A 54 8.28 -1.46 -6.03
N TYR A 55 8.89 -1.37 -4.85
CA TYR A 55 8.21 -1.32 -3.55
C TYR A 55 8.09 0.11 -3.04
N GLY A 56 6.95 0.45 -2.45
CA GLY A 56 6.72 1.77 -1.88
C GLY A 56 5.74 1.76 -0.72
N VAL A 57 5.77 2.81 0.08
CA VAL A 57 4.86 3.01 1.22
C VAL A 57 3.53 3.58 0.71
N PRO A 58 2.36 2.97 0.98
CA PRO A 58 1.06 3.41 0.46
C PRO A 58 0.77 4.90 0.67
N GLN A 59 1.07 5.41 1.86
CA GLN A 59 0.86 6.80 2.28
C GLN A 59 1.60 7.80 1.39
N ARG A 60 2.78 7.40 0.86
CA ARG A 60 3.58 8.23 -0.06
C ARG A 60 3.03 8.25 -1.49
N MET A 61 2.14 7.32 -1.80
CA MET A 61 1.61 7.08 -3.14
C MET A 61 0.13 7.49 -3.27
N ASN A 62 -0.40 8.18 -2.26
CA ASN A 62 -1.81 8.53 -2.14
C ASN A 62 -2.72 7.28 -2.15
N LEU A 63 -2.25 6.21 -1.49
CA LEU A 63 -2.94 4.95 -1.37
C LEU A 63 -3.26 4.68 0.10
N VAL A 64 -4.45 4.10 0.32
CA VAL A 64 -4.91 3.60 1.61
C VAL A 64 -5.09 2.08 1.50
N VAL A 65 -4.60 1.35 2.48
CA VAL A 65 -4.79 -0.11 2.59
C VAL A 65 -5.72 -0.36 3.75
N GLY A 66 -6.74 -1.18 3.54
CA GLY A 66 -7.75 -1.44 4.54
C GLY A 66 -8.73 -2.52 4.15
N ARG A 67 -9.76 -2.70 4.97
CA ARG A 67 -10.86 -3.65 4.73
C ARG A 67 -12.10 -2.92 4.25
N ILE A 68 -12.74 -3.48 3.24
CA ILE A 68 -13.98 -2.92 2.71
C ILE A 68 -15.19 -3.33 3.56
N GLN A 69 -15.97 -2.35 3.96
CA GLN A 69 -17.25 -2.49 4.62
C GLN A 69 -18.35 -2.09 3.63
N GLY A 70 -18.98 -3.10 3.02
CA GLY A 70 -20.07 -2.90 2.07
C GLY A 70 -21.37 -2.49 2.77
N ASN A 71 -22.18 -1.69 2.08
CA ASN A 71 -23.51 -1.29 2.52
C ASN A 71 -24.59 -1.87 1.59
N ALA A 72 -25.79 -2.14 2.12
CA ALA A 72 -26.92 -2.62 1.35
C ALA A 72 -27.36 -1.68 0.21
N LYS A 73 -27.03 -0.39 0.29
CA LYS A 73 -27.29 0.61 -0.76
C LYS A 73 -26.24 0.61 -1.89
N GLY A 74 -25.27 -0.30 -1.86
CA GLY A 74 -24.29 -0.53 -2.93
C GLY A 74 -23.01 0.30 -2.83
N PHE A 75 -22.91 1.27 -1.91
CA PHE A 75 -21.65 1.94 -1.59
C PHE A 75 -20.87 1.16 -0.54
N ALA A 76 -19.61 1.50 -0.34
CA ALA A 76 -18.78 0.91 0.70
C ALA A 76 -17.90 1.95 1.40
N PHE A 77 -17.35 1.58 2.54
CA PHE A 77 -16.23 2.28 3.17
C PHE A 77 -15.01 1.37 3.17
N VAL A 78 -13.81 1.94 3.11
CA VAL A 78 -12.59 1.23 3.44
C VAL A 78 -12.12 1.71 4.80
N ILE A 79 -12.11 0.79 5.75
CA ILE A 79 -11.58 0.99 7.09
C ILE A 79 -10.07 0.74 7.00
N PRO A 80 -9.21 1.77 7.16
CA PRO A 80 -7.78 1.62 7.01
C PRO A 80 -7.20 0.64 8.04
N ASP A 81 -6.15 -0.09 7.66
CA ASP A 81 -5.44 -0.99 8.58
C ASP A 81 -4.61 -0.24 9.64
N PHE A 82 -4.40 1.08 9.45
CA PHE A 82 -3.60 1.93 10.32
C PHE A 82 -4.47 3.07 10.86
N ASP A 83 -4.52 3.21 12.20
CA ASP A 83 -5.41 4.13 12.92
C ASP A 83 -5.25 5.62 12.59
N GLU A 84 -4.15 6.00 11.94
CA GLU A 84 -3.86 7.40 11.55
C GLU A 84 -4.57 7.84 10.26
N GLN A 85 -5.39 6.99 9.65
CA GLN A 85 -6.09 7.26 8.40
C GLN A 85 -7.60 7.29 8.60
N GLU A 86 -8.27 8.23 7.95
CA GLU A 86 -9.73 8.32 7.93
C GLU A 86 -10.34 7.24 7.02
N ASP A 87 -11.56 6.82 7.35
CA ASP A 87 -12.35 5.92 6.50
C ASP A 87 -12.56 6.52 5.11
N VAL A 88 -12.36 5.70 4.09
CA VAL A 88 -12.49 6.13 2.70
C VAL A 88 -13.84 5.70 2.16
N TYR A 89 -14.69 6.65 1.80
CA TYR A 89 -15.92 6.37 1.08
C TYR A 89 -15.63 5.89 -0.35
N ILE A 90 -16.29 4.80 -0.75
CA ILE A 90 -16.23 4.21 -2.09
C ILE A 90 -17.63 4.26 -2.68
N ALA A 91 -17.78 4.97 -3.80
CA ALA A 91 -19.04 5.01 -4.53
C ALA A 91 -19.34 3.63 -5.14
N PRO A 92 -20.61 3.28 -5.39
CA PRO A 92 -20.98 1.98 -5.94
C PRO A 92 -20.23 1.60 -7.22
N ALA A 93 -20.02 2.59 -8.10
CA ALA A 93 -19.29 2.41 -9.37
C ALA A 93 -17.78 2.16 -9.20
N ASP A 94 -17.21 2.52 -8.05
CA ASP A 94 -15.76 2.48 -7.78
C ASP A 94 -15.36 1.25 -6.94
N THR A 95 -16.30 0.39 -6.57
CA THR A 95 -16.04 -0.83 -5.79
C THR A 95 -15.19 -1.85 -6.54
N ASN A 96 -15.20 -1.81 -7.88
CA ASN A 96 -14.42 -2.68 -8.76
C ASN A 96 -14.53 -4.18 -8.40
N GLY A 97 -15.71 -4.62 -7.96
CA GLY A 97 -15.99 -6.01 -7.59
C GLY A 97 -15.52 -6.43 -6.19
N ALA A 98 -14.94 -5.52 -5.38
CA ALA A 98 -14.57 -5.81 -4.01
C ALA A 98 -15.80 -6.12 -3.14
N MET A 99 -15.73 -7.21 -2.37
CA MET A 99 -16.79 -7.71 -1.50
C MET A 99 -16.52 -7.38 -0.05
N HIS A 100 -17.55 -7.35 0.79
CA HIS A 100 -17.40 -7.08 2.22
C HIS A 100 -16.33 -7.99 2.88
N ASN A 101 -15.45 -7.36 3.68
CA ASN A 101 -14.27 -7.94 4.33
C ASN A 101 -13.07 -8.24 3.42
N ASP A 102 -13.16 -7.96 2.12
CA ASP A 102 -11.98 -7.96 1.26
C ASP A 102 -10.98 -6.91 1.74
N ARG A 103 -9.70 -7.28 1.70
CA ARG A 103 -8.61 -6.35 1.91
C ARG A 103 -8.24 -5.71 0.59
N VAL A 104 -8.30 -4.39 0.54
CA VAL A 104 -8.17 -3.61 -0.68
C VAL A 104 -7.09 -2.55 -0.54
N VAL A 105 -6.56 -2.14 -1.70
CA VAL A 105 -5.72 -0.95 -1.83
C VAL A 105 -6.52 0.06 -2.62
N VAL A 106 -6.86 1.19 -2.01
CA VAL A 106 -7.62 2.26 -2.67
C VAL A 106 -6.72 3.45 -2.94
N ARG A 107 -6.91 4.07 -4.10
CA ARG A 107 -6.23 5.30 -4.47
C ARG A 107 -7.15 6.47 -4.18
N LEU A 108 -6.70 7.40 -3.36
CA LEU A 108 -7.43 8.64 -3.16
C LEU A 108 -7.36 9.44 -4.45
N LEU A 109 -8.51 9.80 -5.01
CA LEU A 109 -8.57 10.80 -6.07
C LEU A 109 -8.44 12.15 -5.37
N GLY A 110 -7.47 12.96 -5.78
CA GLY A 110 -7.35 14.31 -5.23
C GLY A 110 -8.69 15.05 -5.39
N LYS A 111 -9.06 15.90 -4.43
CA LYS A 111 -10.23 16.78 -4.58
C LYS A 111 -10.08 17.54 -5.89
N ASN A 112 -10.78 17.11 -6.94
CA ASN A 112 -11.13 18.03 -8.01
C ASN A 112 -11.94 19.10 -7.30
N LYS A 113 -11.37 20.32 -7.21
CA LYS A 113 -12.19 21.50 -6.97
C LYS A 113 -13.21 21.48 -8.10
N GLY A 114 -14.45 21.13 -7.78
CA GLY A 114 -15.56 21.19 -8.72
C GLY A 114 -15.52 22.57 -9.39
N ALA A 115 -15.66 22.56 -10.71
CA ALA A 115 -16.02 23.75 -11.46
C ALA A 115 -17.45 24.17 -11.09
#